data_AF-C4FL14-F1
#
_entry.id   AF-C4FL14-F1
#
_cell.length_a   1.000
_cell.length_b   1.000
_cell.length_c   1.000
_cell.angle_alpha   90.00
_cell.angle_beta   90.00
_cell.angle_gamma   90.00
#
_symmetry.space_group_name_H-M   'P 1'
#
loop_
_entity.id
_entity.type
_entity.pdbx_description
1 polymer ?
#
loop_
_entity_poly.entity_id
_entity_poly.type
_entity_poly.pdbx_seq_one_letter_code
_entity_poly.pdbx_strand_id
1 'polypeptide(L)' 'MRPFLKWAGNKYKIVEDIKRLLPVGNRLIEPFVGSGAVFLNTDYKSYLLA' A
#
# COMPACT_ATOMS: atom_id res chain seq x y z
N MET A 1 8.55 -2.69 -3.77
CA MET A 1 9.35 -1.46 -3.63
C MET A 1 9.41 -0.98 -2.18
N ARG A 2 10.57 -0.55 -1.69
CA ARG A 2 10.68 0.08 -0.36
C ARG A 2 10.31 1.58 -0.47
N PRO A 3 9.47 2.12 0.42
CA PRO A 3 9.21 3.55 0.49
C PRO A 3 10.46 4.41 0.66
N PHE A 4 10.49 5.58 0.02
CA PHE A 4 11.58 6.54 0.18
C PHE A 4 11.56 7.24 1.55
N LEU A 5 10.38 7.37 2.17
CA LEU A 5 10.20 8.04 3.45
C LEU A 5 10.27 7.05 4.62
N LYS A 6 11.11 7.36 5.63
CA LYS A 6 11.07 6.67 6.92
C LYS A 6 9.87 7.18 7.73
N TRP A 7 8.94 6.30 8.05
CA TRP A 7 7.68 6.63 8.71
C TRP A 7 7.35 5.65 9.83
N ALA A 8 6.80 6.15 10.94
CA ALA A 8 6.33 5.31 12.04
C ALA A 8 5.10 4.50 11.60
N GLY A 9 5.10 3.18 11.82
CA GLY A 9 4.01 2.31 11.36
C GLY A 9 4.08 1.94 9.87
N ASN A 10 5.23 2.12 9.22
CA ASN A 10 5.47 1.63 7.86
C ASN A 10 5.17 0.11 7.75
N LYS A 11 4.32 -0.24 6.77
CA LYS A 11 3.83 -1.60 6.54
C LYS A 11 4.74 -2.49 5.69
N TYR A 12 5.92 -2.02 5.28
CA TYR A 12 6.80 -2.74 4.35
C TYR A 12 7.15 -4.17 4.79
N LYS A 13 7.32 -4.42 6.09
CA LYS A 13 7.62 -5.77 6.61
C LYS A 13 6.47 -6.77 6.45
N ILE A 14 5.23 -6.30 6.36
CA ILE A 14 4.02 -7.14 6.31
C ILE A 14 3.26 -6.99 4.99
N VAL A 15 3.86 -6.33 3.99
CA VAL A 15 3.16 -5.96 2.75
C VAL A 15 2.72 -7.18 1.94
N GLU A 16 3.49 -8.27 1.98
CA GLU A 16 3.14 -9.52 1.29
C GLU A 16 1.94 -10.22 1.95
N ASP A 17 1.78 -10.11 3.27
CA ASP A 17 0.62 -10.66 3.98
C ASP A 17 -0.64 -9.86 3.63
N ILE A 18 -0.53 -8.53 3.58
CA ILE A 18 -1.61 -7.63 3.18
C ILE A 18 -2.04 -7.95 1.73
N LYS A 19 -1.09 -8.07 0.80
CA LYS A 19 -1.38 -8.37 -0.61
C LYS A 19 -2.14 -9.68 -0.80
N ARG A 20 -1.86 -10.71 -0.01
CA ARG A 20 -2.58 -11.99 -0.10
C ARG A 20 -4.05 -11.90 0.33
N LEU A 21 -4.39 -10.91 1.15
CA LEU A 21 -5.75 -10.69 1.65
C LEU A 21 -6.51 -9.62 0.86
N LEU A 22 -5.80 -8.79 0.10
CA LEU A 22 -6.39 -7.73 -0.71
C LEU A 22 -7.18 -8.32 -1.89
N PRO A 23 -8.45 -7.91 -2.08
CA PRO A 23 -9.24 -8.39 -3.19
C PRO A 23 -8.80 -7.76 -4.52
N VAL A 24 -9.12 -8.44 -5.63
CA VAL A 24 -9.01 -7.86 -6.97
C VAL A 24 -10.03 -6.72 -7.10
N GLY A 25 -9.61 -5.60 -7.69
CA GLY A 25 -10.46 -4.45 -7.92
C GLY A 25 -9.86 -3.45 -8.90
N ASN A 26 -10.64 -2.44 -9.29
CA ASN A 26 -10.18 -1.39 -10.21
C ASN A 26 -9.50 -0.21 -9.48
N ARG A 27 -9.74 -0.05 -8.18
CA ARG A 27 -9.17 1.06 -7.39
C ARG A 27 -8.79 0.61 -5.98
N LEU A 28 -7.57 0.93 -5.57
CA LEU A 28 -7.18 0.88 -4.15
C LEU A 28 -7.44 2.26 -3.53
N ILE A 29 -8.15 2.27 -2.40
CA ILE A 29 -8.34 3.47 -1.59
C ILE A 29 -7.54 3.26 -0.31
N GLU A 30 -6.52 4.10 -0.08
CA GLU A 30 -5.67 4.02 1.11
C GLU A 30 -5.77 5.36 1.88
N PRO A 31 -6.72 5.50 2.82
CA PRO A 31 -6.99 6.76 3.53
C PRO A 31 -5.90 7.17 4.54
N PHE A 32 -4.95 6.27 4.81
CA PHE A 32 -3.87 6.46 5.77
C PHE A 32 -2.57 5.98 5.13
N VAL A 33 -2.15 6.65 4.06
CA VAL A 33 -1.05 6.17 3.20
C VAL A 33 0.29 6.10 3.93
N GLY A 34 0.56 7.06 4.83
CA GLY A 34 1.84 7.18 5.53
C GLY A 34 3.01 7.21 4.54
N SER A 35 3.95 6.26 4.64
CA SER A 35 5.05 6.13 3.67
C SER A 35 4.64 5.54 2.31
N GLY A 36 3.40 5.09 2.12
CA GLY A 36 2.93 4.47 0.88
C GLY A 36 3.41 3.04 0.67
N ALA A 37 3.63 2.30 1.75
CA ALA A 37 4.18 0.94 1.64
C ALA A 37 3.25 -0.02 0.91
N VAL A 38 1.93 0.11 1.04
CA VAL A 38 0.97 -0.79 0.37
C VAL A 38 0.83 -0.39 -1.09
N PHE A 39 0.48 0.88 -1.40
CA PHE A 39 0.31 1.32 -2.79
C PHE A 39 1.55 1.04 -3.67
N LEU A 40 2.77 1.26 -3.17
CA LEU A 40 4.02 1.01 -3.91
C LEU A 40 4.29 -0.48 -4.21
N ASN A 41 3.50 -1.40 -3.64
CA ASN A 41 3.68 -2.85 -3.77
C ASN A 41 2.44 -3.57 -4.31
N THR A 42 1.42 -2.84 -4.74
CA THR A 42 0.20 -3.38 -5.37
C THR A 42 0.09 -2.92 -6.82
N ASP A 43 -0.79 -3.56 -7.59
CA ASP A 43 -1.03 -3.22 -8.99
C ASP A 43 -2.53 -3.07 -9.27
N TYR A 44 -3.12 -2.00 -8.76
CA TYR A 44 -4.48 -1.56 -9.08
C TYR A 44 -4.47 -0.55 -10.23
N LYS A 45 -5.52 -0.54 -11.05
CA LYS A 45 -5.65 0.40 -12.18
C LYS A 45 -5.70 1.87 -11.76
N SER A 46 -6.16 2.15 -10.55
CA SER A 46 -6.21 3.50 -9.99
C SER A 46 -6.05 3.50 -8.48
N TYR A 47 -5.63 4.65 -7.94
CA TYR A 47 -5.39 4.83 -6.51
C TYR A 47 -6.08 6.11 -6.03
N LEU A 48 -6.67 6.07 -4.83
CA LEU A 48 -7.06 7.25 -4.07
C LEU A 48 -6.28 7.22 -2.75
N LEU A 49 -5.31 8.11 -2.61
CA LEU A 49 -4.38 8.15 -1.48
C LEU A 49 -4.66 9.42 -0.67
N ALA A 50 -4.77 9.29 0.66
CA ALA A 50 -4.89 10.41 1.59
C ALA A 50 -3.93 10.24 2.78
#